data_AF-A0A2D8UG02-F1
#
_entry.id   AF-A0A2D8UG02-F1
#
_cell.length_a   1.000
_cell.length_b   1.000
_cell.length_c   1.000
_cell.angle_alpha   90.00
_cell.angle_beta   90.00
_cell.angle_gamma   90.00
#
_symmetry.space_group_name_H-M   'P 1'
#
loop_
_entity.id
_entity.type
_entity.pdbx_description
1 polymer ?
#
loop_
_entity_poly.entity_id
_entity_poly.type
_entity_poly.pdbx_seq_one_letter_code
_entity_poly.pdbx_strand_id
1 'polypeptide(L)'
;MNVSVTYDLPPPDLGASNGSASPEEEVGGWYFFACVQKKDSSFLPSNEEGDDASSNEEEDDDDYDYEYHDDEDDGQEWKKDERMRNATIIDVPELIEMLYENDEINVNTSRSKSYALKIFGHTRRKDTFVIFYRDDDDDEEQEKIKNVSTNTNDMKTKRGRNNRRRREKRSTYVPFYVAHVLRRLGHIGPIKVLLKKRGGEVASKEEKKSSSSSKSANENSGILYDERIVSLYDLLQNLTTQRLQVIDTRSKAFFRGKVQREKTLAAEKDGGGDRAGHIPNSINVPHSRLRPFDDKHNTAVFEDHGVDLSAPCAVIGGHFCSSAPFVAAMLENLGVRDVFIVESGMHKWRSKDGGSYPLYNPSEMNSATGRVIVWSVTRGRSTALERAFAQHPKIMVMHELLTEPYLKENTPANYEKIKNGQQTLNVSSSGCSYLAVMELMMTDYSSQGKSYFLSKELSCYFDKEKCTNEWLQSFNHVILVRNPSDALKSFYRIGLNNRVAESLYFDPSESGFKECQKIVETLDSIKGKYMVVDADIDLMSNPEETLKQVCAFASIPFNRNMLSWEAKELDSWKKFRGWHTDAINSTCFKQPSRSASFEMEYPKEVLDAIEEAMPSYTFCLKRR
;
A
#
# COMPACT_ATOMS: atom_id res chain seq x y z
N MET A 1 9.39 -16.06 34.12
CA MET A 1 10.37 -16.38 33.06
C MET A 1 10.43 -15.19 32.13
N ASN A 2 11.61 -14.62 31.85
CA ASN A 2 11.71 -13.35 31.10
C ASN A 2 12.45 -13.59 29.78
N VAL A 3 11.86 -13.15 28.66
CA VAL A 3 12.35 -13.42 27.30
C VAL A 3 13.05 -12.17 26.74
N SER A 4 14.32 -12.30 26.36
CA SER A 4 15.11 -11.27 25.68
C SER A 4 15.15 -11.53 24.17
N VAL A 5 14.12 -11.11 23.44
CA VAL A 5 14.06 -11.28 21.98
C VAL A 5 14.97 -10.25 21.27
N THR A 6 15.63 -10.64 20.17
CA THR A 6 16.44 -9.72 19.37
C THR A 6 16.26 -9.97 17.87
N TYR A 7 16.12 -8.90 17.08
CA TYR A 7 15.80 -8.95 15.64
C TYR A 7 17.01 -8.56 14.77
N ASP A 8 17.03 -8.94 13.49
CA ASP A 8 18.14 -8.64 12.56
C ASP A 8 17.56 -8.26 11.18
N LEU A 9 18.15 -7.27 10.49
CA LEU A 9 17.59 -6.65 9.26
C LEU A 9 18.66 -6.51 8.15
N PRO A 10 18.35 -6.75 6.85
CA PRO A 10 19.34 -6.86 5.74
C PRO A 10 19.64 -5.55 4.95
N PRO A 11 20.62 -5.53 4.00
CA PRO A 11 21.10 -4.30 3.30
C PRO A 11 21.05 -4.27 1.73
N PRO A 12 21.11 -3.07 1.07
CA PRO A 12 21.08 -2.84 -0.42
C PRO A 12 22.40 -2.26 -1.06
N ASP A 13 22.45 -1.90 -2.38
CA ASP A 13 23.71 -1.76 -3.19
C ASP A 13 23.77 -0.57 -4.24
N LEU A 14 24.67 0.44 -4.09
CA LEU A 14 24.42 1.84 -4.57
C LEU A 14 25.64 2.77 -4.94
N GLY A 15 25.37 3.95 -5.58
CA GLY A 15 26.33 5.00 -6.05
C GLY A 15 25.98 6.49 -5.70
N ALA A 16 26.85 7.50 -5.98
CA ALA A 16 27.05 8.67 -5.07
C ALA A 16 27.18 10.15 -5.61
N SER A 17 26.95 11.15 -4.70
CA SER A 17 27.60 12.50 -4.47
C SER A 17 26.71 13.79 -4.50
N ASN A 18 27.08 15.01 -4.00
CA ASN A 18 27.64 15.48 -2.69
C ASN A 18 27.72 17.06 -2.51
N GLY A 19 27.33 17.64 -1.35
CA GLY A 19 27.64 19.03 -0.84
C GLY A 19 26.47 20.05 -0.81
N SER A 20 26.33 21.14 -0.01
CA SER A 20 26.95 21.72 1.23
C SER A 20 26.48 23.21 1.39
N ALA A 21 26.29 23.94 2.53
CA ALA A 21 26.38 23.70 4.00
C ALA A 21 25.88 24.91 4.87
N SER A 22 25.38 24.67 6.12
CA SER A 22 25.38 25.54 7.36
C SER A 22 24.67 26.93 7.40
N PRO A 23 24.24 27.48 8.58
CA PRO A 23 24.39 27.05 9.99
C PRO A 23 23.06 26.95 10.81
N GLU A 24 23.10 27.02 12.17
CA GLU A 24 22.11 26.49 13.13
C GLU A 24 21.72 27.41 14.35
N GLU A 25 20.56 27.19 15.05
CA GLU A 25 20.20 27.70 16.42
C GLU A 25 19.14 26.79 17.13
N GLU A 26 19.21 26.54 18.46
CA GLU A 26 18.70 25.31 19.16
C GLU A 26 17.48 25.44 20.13
N VAL A 27 16.72 24.33 20.40
CA VAL A 27 15.95 24.09 21.66
C VAL A 27 15.69 22.60 22.04
N GLY A 28 16.29 22.10 23.15
CA GLY A 28 15.70 21.12 24.11
C GLY A 28 15.52 19.62 23.72
N GLY A 29 16.21 18.70 24.43
CA GLY A 29 16.39 17.28 24.04
C GLY A 29 15.83 16.15 24.95
N TRP A 30 16.03 14.89 24.52
CA TRP A 30 15.56 13.60 25.11
C TRP A 30 16.58 12.48 24.81
N TYR A 31 16.84 11.52 25.72
CA TYR A 31 18.02 10.60 25.58
C TYR A 31 17.71 9.13 25.24
N PHE A 32 18.46 8.54 24.29
CA PHE A 32 18.40 7.13 23.87
C PHE A 32 19.82 6.53 23.80
N PHE A 33 19.99 5.22 23.96
CA PHE A 33 21.33 4.58 24.02
C PHE A 33 21.54 3.55 22.90
N ALA A 34 22.69 3.59 22.23
CA ALA A 34 23.06 2.71 21.13
C ALA A 34 24.44 2.04 21.33
N CYS A 35 24.46 0.70 21.42
CA CYS A 35 25.67 -0.09 21.74
C CYS A 35 26.16 -0.96 20.56
N VAL A 36 27.43 -1.38 20.60
CA VAL A 36 28.10 -2.26 19.62
C VAL A 36 28.76 -3.45 20.34
N GLN A 37 28.67 -4.68 19.79
CA GLN A 37 29.14 -5.92 20.42
C GLN A 37 30.19 -6.72 19.60
N LYS A 38 31.01 -7.51 20.30
CA LYS A 38 31.90 -8.58 19.79
C LYS A 38 31.65 -9.89 20.57
N LYS A 39 32.12 -11.05 20.07
CA LYS A 39 31.79 -12.40 20.58
C LYS A 39 32.97 -13.13 21.24
N ASP A 40 32.66 -13.98 22.24
CA ASP A 40 33.40 -15.18 22.66
C ASP A 40 32.40 -16.26 23.20
N SER A 41 32.80 -17.37 23.86
CA SER A 41 31.94 -18.58 23.95
C SER A 41 32.07 -19.51 25.19
N SER A 42 30.95 -20.18 25.61
CA SER A 42 30.77 -21.67 25.72
C SER A 42 29.76 -22.24 26.78
N PHE A 43 29.03 -23.30 26.38
CA PHE A 43 28.49 -24.49 27.13
C PHE A 43 27.35 -24.47 28.22
N LEU A 44 26.12 -24.81 27.77
CA LEU A 44 25.19 -25.91 28.18
C LEU A 44 24.42 -25.97 29.57
N PRO A 45 23.28 -26.73 29.69
CA PRO A 45 22.07 -26.31 30.47
C PRO A 45 21.30 -27.42 31.26
N SER A 46 20.12 -27.10 31.83
CA SER A 46 18.86 -27.90 31.70
C SER A 46 17.58 -27.21 32.27
N ASN A 47 16.45 -27.32 31.55
CA ASN A 47 15.05 -27.73 31.92
C ASN A 47 14.39 -27.20 33.24
N GLU A 48 13.07 -27.05 33.46
CA GLU A 48 11.73 -27.03 32.77
C GLU A 48 10.68 -26.55 33.85
N GLU A 49 9.34 -26.41 33.75
CA GLU A 49 8.24 -26.65 32.77
C GLU A 49 6.98 -25.76 33.14
N GLY A 50 5.99 -25.65 32.24
CA GLY A 50 4.50 -25.43 32.31
C GLY A 50 3.71 -24.72 33.45
N ASP A 51 2.40 -24.40 33.31
CA ASP A 51 1.45 -24.34 32.16
C ASP A 51 0.15 -23.57 32.55
N ASP A 52 -0.64 -23.10 31.57
CA ASP A 52 -2.11 -22.85 31.52
C ASP A 52 -2.88 -22.13 32.67
N ALA A 53 -4.01 -21.43 32.49
CA ALA A 53 -4.76 -20.86 31.34
C ALA A 53 -5.75 -19.81 31.96
N SER A 54 -6.72 -19.13 31.31
CA SER A 54 -7.35 -19.18 29.98
C SER A 54 -7.90 -17.78 29.60
N SER A 55 -9.00 -17.65 28.85
CA SER A 55 -9.56 -16.36 28.38
C SER A 55 -11.09 -16.38 28.21
N ASN A 56 -11.75 -15.24 28.46
CA ASN A 56 -13.07 -14.89 27.93
C ASN A 56 -12.99 -13.47 27.32
N GLU A 57 -13.79 -13.20 26.29
CA GLU A 57 -13.79 -11.95 25.52
C GLU A 57 -15.03 -11.10 25.87
N GLU A 58 -14.88 -9.78 26.07
CA GLU A 58 -15.94 -8.79 25.87
C GLU A 58 -15.37 -7.36 25.75
N GLU A 59 -16.01 -6.56 24.88
CA GLU A 59 -16.01 -5.09 24.73
C GLU A 59 -14.69 -4.27 24.86
N ASP A 60 -14.09 -3.97 23.70
CA ASP A 60 -12.82 -3.28 23.49
C ASP A 60 -12.97 -1.72 23.51
N ASP A 61 -13.26 -1.10 24.67
CA ASP A 61 -13.33 0.39 24.83
C ASP A 61 -12.90 0.93 26.23
N ASP A 62 -11.92 0.28 26.89
CA ASP A 62 -11.47 0.62 28.27
C ASP A 62 -10.10 1.35 28.37
N ASP A 63 -9.98 2.23 29.39
CA ASP A 63 -8.75 2.90 29.82
C ASP A 63 -8.26 2.15 31.09
N TYR A 64 -7.19 1.33 30.97
CA TYR A 64 -6.71 0.50 32.08
C TYR A 64 -5.87 1.29 33.11
N ASP A 65 -6.46 1.58 34.27
CA ASP A 65 -5.72 1.90 35.50
C ASP A 65 -5.17 0.62 36.14
N TYR A 66 -3.90 0.62 36.54
CA TYR A 66 -3.26 -0.44 37.33
C TYR A 66 -2.50 0.19 38.50
N GLU A 67 -3.00 0.04 39.73
CA GLU A 67 -2.25 0.36 40.94
C GLU A 67 -1.17 -0.71 41.19
N TYR A 68 0.07 -0.28 41.42
CA TYR A 68 1.14 -1.12 41.97
C TYR A 68 2.00 -0.32 42.96
N HIS A 69 2.58 -1.04 43.92
CA HIS A 69 3.22 -0.48 45.11
C HIS A 69 4.61 0.13 44.86
N ASP A 70 5.04 0.96 45.81
CA ASP A 70 6.40 1.50 45.89
C ASP A 70 7.44 0.40 46.12
N ASP A 71 8.42 0.36 45.21
CA ASP A 71 9.79 -0.09 45.50
C ASP A 71 10.72 1.10 45.18
N GLU A 72 11.31 1.72 46.19
CA GLU A 72 12.34 2.76 46.02
C GLU A 72 13.67 2.11 45.55
N ASP A 73 13.97 2.11 44.25
CA ASP A 73 15.25 1.58 43.74
C ASP A 73 15.90 2.43 42.62
N ASP A 74 17.24 2.42 42.65
CA ASP A 74 18.22 3.23 41.92
C ASP A 74 17.85 3.57 40.45
N GLY A 75 17.31 4.77 40.21
CA GLY A 75 17.02 5.29 38.87
C GLY A 75 18.23 5.36 37.90
N GLN A 76 19.46 5.16 38.40
CA GLN A 76 20.73 5.15 37.65
C GLN A 76 21.46 3.79 37.63
N GLU A 77 20.84 2.71 38.12
CA GLU A 77 21.37 1.32 38.12
C GLU A 77 22.02 0.93 36.78
N TRP A 78 21.39 1.28 35.65
CA TRP A 78 21.88 0.97 34.30
C TRP A 78 23.28 1.55 33.98
N LYS A 79 23.74 2.60 34.68
CA LYS A 79 25.11 3.13 34.55
C LYS A 79 26.16 2.18 35.14
N LYS A 80 25.74 1.20 35.96
CA LYS A 80 26.62 0.15 36.49
C LYS A 80 27.02 -0.85 35.40
N ASP A 81 26.22 -1.05 34.34
CA ASP A 81 26.57 -1.91 33.19
C ASP A 81 27.61 -1.25 32.25
N GLU A 82 28.78 -1.88 32.13
CA GLU A 82 29.89 -1.43 31.29
C GLU A 82 29.54 -1.32 29.80
N ARG A 83 28.57 -2.11 29.32
CA ARG A 83 28.06 -2.05 27.94
C ARG A 83 27.24 -0.79 27.68
N MET A 84 26.61 -0.23 28.73
CA MET A 84 25.80 0.99 28.66
C MET A 84 26.65 2.25 28.86
N ARG A 85 27.70 2.20 29.69
CA ARG A 85 28.66 3.32 29.87
C ARG A 85 29.35 3.74 28.58
N ASN A 86 29.51 2.80 27.64
CA ASN A 86 30.17 3.00 26.35
C ASN A 86 29.17 3.16 25.18
N ALA A 87 27.88 3.35 25.48
CA ALA A 87 26.85 3.56 24.46
C ALA A 87 26.95 4.94 23.82
N THR A 88 26.66 5.03 22.52
CA THR A 88 26.40 6.31 21.86
C THR A 88 25.03 6.81 22.32
N ILE A 89 24.96 8.02 22.89
CA ILE A 89 23.69 8.65 23.20
C ILE A 89 23.17 9.34 21.94
N ILE A 90 21.95 8.97 21.52
CA ILE A 90 21.22 9.62 20.44
C ILE A 90 20.12 10.45 21.08
N ASP A 91 20.10 11.74 20.80
CA ASP A 91 19.00 12.62 21.19
C ASP A 91 18.01 12.75 20.02
N VAL A 92 16.70 12.68 20.29
CA VAL A 92 15.69 12.56 19.22
C VAL A 92 15.26 13.91 18.62
N PRO A 93 14.98 14.97 19.38
CA PRO A 93 14.97 16.31 18.81
C PRO A 93 16.29 16.68 18.14
N GLU A 94 17.46 16.35 18.71
CA GLU A 94 18.74 16.60 18.03
C GLU A 94 18.82 15.84 16.69
N LEU A 95 18.43 14.56 16.66
CA LEU A 95 18.34 13.73 15.44
C LEU A 95 17.41 14.32 14.40
N ILE A 96 16.27 14.91 14.81
CA ILE A 96 15.35 15.57 13.89
C ILE A 96 15.97 16.88 13.38
N GLU A 97 16.41 17.76 14.27
CA GLU A 97 16.92 19.10 13.95
C GLU A 97 18.23 19.05 13.13
N MET A 98 19.08 18.05 13.35
CA MET A 98 20.34 17.86 12.64
C MET A 98 20.18 17.20 11.25
N LEU A 99 19.03 16.55 10.97
CA LEU A 99 18.82 15.74 9.76
C LEU A 99 17.64 16.17 8.88
N TYR A 100 16.69 16.95 9.38
CA TYR A 100 15.50 17.36 8.62
C TYR A 100 15.71 18.70 7.90
N GLU A 101 15.34 18.74 6.62
CA GLU A 101 15.29 19.96 5.82
C GLU A 101 14.06 19.89 4.90
N ASN A 102 13.21 20.93 4.89
CA ASN A 102 11.91 20.93 4.18
C ASN A 102 11.05 19.68 4.50
N ASP A 103 11.10 19.30 5.78
CA ASP A 103 10.53 18.11 6.40
C ASP A 103 10.99 16.74 5.86
N GLU A 104 12.11 16.64 5.15
CA GLU A 104 12.67 15.39 4.65
C GLU A 104 14.06 15.10 5.25
N ILE A 105 14.42 13.81 5.40
CA ILE A 105 15.72 13.40 5.96
C ILE A 105 16.82 13.70 4.94
N ASN A 106 17.40 14.89 5.02
CA ASN A 106 18.51 15.30 4.18
C ASN A 106 19.85 14.90 4.81
N VAL A 107 20.25 13.66 4.56
CA VAL A 107 21.56 13.12 4.97
C VAL A 107 22.76 13.82 4.30
N ASN A 108 22.55 14.70 3.32
CA ASN A 108 23.61 15.34 2.53
C ASN A 108 24.10 16.70 3.04
N THR A 109 23.45 17.32 4.03
CA THR A 109 23.92 18.59 4.61
C THR A 109 25.24 18.41 5.38
N SER A 110 25.92 19.51 5.71
CA SER A 110 27.09 19.42 6.62
C SER A 110 26.67 19.13 8.05
N ARG A 111 25.50 19.62 8.48
CA ARG A 111 24.90 19.35 9.78
C ARG A 111 24.66 17.84 9.96
N SER A 112 24.02 17.22 8.98
CA SER A 112 23.72 15.78 8.98
C SER A 112 24.96 14.91 8.90
N LYS A 113 25.97 15.32 8.11
CA LYS A 113 27.26 14.61 8.02
C LYS A 113 28.06 14.69 9.31
N SER A 114 28.03 15.84 9.99
CA SER A 114 28.61 16.00 11.33
C SER A 114 27.91 15.10 12.35
N TYR A 115 26.57 15.05 12.33
CA TYR A 115 25.79 14.18 13.23
C TYR A 115 25.99 12.68 12.94
N ALA A 116 26.13 12.30 11.67
CA ALA A 116 26.52 10.94 11.29
C ALA A 116 27.91 10.59 11.84
N LEU A 117 28.88 11.50 11.78
CA LEU A 117 30.21 11.29 12.37
C LEU A 117 30.17 11.22 13.91
N LYS A 118 29.25 11.94 14.58
CA LYS A 118 28.97 11.80 16.02
C LYS A 118 28.47 10.40 16.38
N ILE A 119 27.60 9.81 15.55
CA ILE A 119 26.96 8.50 15.81
C ILE A 119 27.82 7.30 15.39
N PHE A 120 28.42 7.31 14.19
CA PHE A 120 29.15 6.16 13.63
C PHE A 120 30.68 6.26 13.77
N GLY A 121 31.20 7.45 14.06
CA GLY A 121 32.62 7.76 13.92
C GLY A 121 33.09 7.69 12.47
N HIS A 122 34.41 7.54 12.26
CA HIS A 122 35.04 7.59 10.94
C HIS A 122 34.91 6.28 10.12
N THR A 123 34.09 5.32 10.56
CA THR A 123 33.94 4.01 9.91
C THR A 123 32.47 3.68 9.75
N ARG A 124 32.01 3.45 8.51
CA ARG A 124 30.68 2.85 8.26
C ARG A 124 30.74 1.37 8.64
N ARG A 125 30.43 1.10 9.91
CA ARG A 125 30.61 -0.22 10.53
C ARG A 125 29.56 -1.22 10.02
N LYS A 126 29.98 -2.48 9.90
CA LYS A 126 29.11 -3.64 9.66
C LYS A 126 28.63 -4.29 10.97
N ASP A 127 28.92 -3.65 12.10
CA ASP A 127 28.65 -4.17 13.43
C ASP A 127 27.14 -4.16 13.75
N THR A 128 26.74 -4.92 14.77
CA THR A 128 25.36 -4.88 15.29
C THR A 128 25.16 -3.66 16.17
N PHE A 129 24.22 -2.79 15.82
CA PHE A 129 23.69 -1.79 16.76
C PHE A 129 22.65 -2.42 17.68
N VAL A 130 22.65 -2.03 18.95
CA VAL A 130 21.59 -2.33 19.91
C VAL A 130 21.04 -1.01 20.44
N ILE A 131 19.83 -0.64 20.02
CA ILE A 131 19.07 0.53 20.50
C ILE A 131 18.30 0.11 21.74
N PHE A 132 18.64 0.70 22.88
CA PHE A 132 17.90 0.55 24.12
C PHE A 132 16.91 1.69 24.29
N TYR A 133 15.67 1.35 24.65
CA TYR A 133 14.64 2.29 25.02
C TYR A 133 14.12 2.08 26.44
N ARG A 134 13.87 3.19 27.11
CA ARG A 134 13.22 3.33 28.41
C ARG A 134 12.17 4.43 28.25
N ASP A 135 10.93 4.14 28.61
CA ASP A 135 9.99 5.21 28.96
C ASP A 135 10.47 5.83 30.27
N ASP A 136 10.94 7.08 30.18
CA ASP A 136 11.24 7.90 31.34
C ASP A 136 9.93 8.50 31.87
N ASP A 137 9.11 7.63 32.47
CA ASP A 137 7.92 7.98 33.25
C ASP A 137 8.35 8.68 34.55
N ASP A 138 8.83 9.93 34.44
CA ASP A 138 9.14 10.82 35.57
C ASP A 138 7.84 11.33 36.25
N ASP A 139 7.08 10.39 36.83
CA ASP A 139 5.77 10.63 37.46
C ASP A 139 5.86 11.22 38.89
N GLU A 140 7.07 11.56 39.36
CA GLU A 140 7.34 12.22 40.65
C GLU A 140 6.57 13.54 40.88
N GLU A 141 6.03 14.16 39.83
CA GLU A 141 5.28 15.42 39.90
C GLU A 141 3.80 15.22 40.31
N GLN A 142 3.28 13.99 40.43
CA GLN A 142 1.85 13.76 40.72
C GLN A 142 1.47 13.83 42.22
N GLU A 143 2.34 13.36 43.12
CA GLU A 143 2.05 13.30 44.57
C GLU A 143 2.08 14.69 45.24
N LYS A 144 3.12 15.49 44.97
CA LYS A 144 3.40 16.77 45.64
C LYS A 144 2.32 17.85 45.42
N ILE A 145 1.39 17.64 44.48
CA ILE A 145 0.32 18.59 44.13
C ILE A 145 -1.02 18.30 44.86
N LYS A 146 -1.21 17.10 45.46
CA LYS A 146 -2.48 16.77 46.17
C LYS A 146 -2.71 17.61 47.46
N ASN A 147 -1.66 18.17 48.05
CA ASN A 147 -1.71 18.82 49.38
C ASN A 147 -1.65 20.36 49.38
N VAL A 148 -1.84 21.05 48.24
CA VAL A 148 -1.85 22.52 48.20
C VAL A 148 -3.12 23.11 47.58
N SER A 149 -3.91 23.75 48.46
CA SER A 149 -4.92 24.77 48.18
C SER A 149 -6.16 24.37 47.35
N THR A 150 -7.26 24.20 48.07
CA THR A 150 -8.61 24.55 47.58
C THR A 150 -8.69 26.04 47.23
N ASN A 151 -8.69 26.39 45.94
CA ASN A 151 -9.30 27.64 45.48
C ASN A 151 -9.70 27.63 43.99
N THR A 152 -10.48 28.63 43.59
CA THR A 152 -11.20 28.68 42.31
C THR A 152 -10.39 29.22 41.13
N ASN A 153 -10.94 29.01 39.93
CA ASN A 153 -10.53 29.58 38.63
C ASN A 153 -9.20 29.10 38.02
N ASP A 154 -9.25 27.99 37.26
CA ASP A 154 -8.55 27.96 35.97
C ASP A 154 -9.19 27.02 34.91
N MET A 155 -9.30 27.51 33.67
CA MET A 155 -9.66 26.73 32.48
C MET A 155 -8.47 26.50 31.53
N LYS A 156 -7.35 27.20 31.68
CA LYS A 156 -6.16 27.06 30.84
C LYS A 156 -5.36 25.79 31.16
N THR A 157 -5.16 25.48 32.45
CA THR A 157 -4.54 24.21 32.91
C THR A 157 -5.27 22.96 32.40
N LYS A 158 -6.61 23.02 32.29
CA LYS A 158 -7.49 22.19 31.43
C LYS A 158 -6.83 21.70 30.14
N ARG A 159 -6.56 22.66 29.25
CA ARG A 159 -5.97 22.43 27.93
C ARG A 159 -4.50 22.02 28.00
N GLY A 160 -3.76 22.50 29.00
CA GLY A 160 -2.38 22.08 29.26
C GLY A 160 -2.27 20.57 29.56
N ARG A 161 -3.04 20.07 30.54
CA ARG A 161 -3.04 18.66 30.96
C ARG A 161 -3.38 17.70 29.80
N ASN A 162 -4.39 18.01 28.99
CA ASN A 162 -4.73 17.16 27.83
C ASN A 162 -3.68 17.18 26.71
N ASN A 163 -2.82 18.21 26.64
CA ASN A 163 -1.69 18.25 25.72
C ASN A 163 -0.42 17.56 26.29
N ARG A 164 -0.25 17.50 27.63
CA ARG A 164 0.75 16.66 28.29
C ARG A 164 0.42 15.17 28.09
N ARG A 165 -0.82 14.75 28.42
CA ARG A 165 -1.35 13.38 28.17
C ARG A 165 -1.32 12.93 26.70
N ARG A 166 -1.33 13.85 25.73
CA ARG A 166 -1.15 13.56 24.28
C ARG A 166 0.31 13.57 23.79
N ARG A 167 1.26 14.03 24.61
CA ARG A 167 2.71 13.84 24.44
C ARG A 167 3.19 12.54 25.07
N GLU A 168 2.64 12.16 26.23
CA GLU A 168 3.05 11.00 27.03
C GLU A 168 2.88 9.65 26.28
N LYS A 169 1.68 9.30 25.76
CA LYS A 169 1.42 8.02 25.04
C LYS A 169 2.06 7.94 23.60
N ARG A 170 3.35 8.25 23.40
CA ARG A 170 3.98 8.36 22.03
C ARG A 170 5.26 7.56 21.76
N SER A 171 5.91 7.01 22.77
CA SER A 171 7.32 6.61 22.72
C SER A 171 7.65 5.35 21.94
N THR A 172 6.75 4.37 21.90
CA THR A 172 7.04 2.98 21.45
C THR A 172 7.56 2.89 20.01
N TYR A 173 7.23 3.87 19.16
CA TYR A 173 7.64 3.95 17.75
C TYR A 173 9.03 4.58 17.56
N VAL A 174 9.48 5.39 18.51
CA VAL A 174 10.68 6.21 18.38
C VAL A 174 11.95 5.37 18.18
N PRO A 175 12.18 4.24 18.86
CA PRO A 175 13.35 3.39 18.61
C PRO A 175 13.41 2.80 17.19
N PHE A 176 12.25 2.49 16.60
CA PHE A 176 12.15 2.00 15.22
C PHE A 176 12.37 3.12 14.20
N TYR A 177 11.90 4.32 14.51
CA TYR A 177 12.23 5.52 13.74
C TYR A 177 13.73 5.85 13.81
N VAL A 178 14.38 5.75 14.99
CA VAL A 178 15.84 5.86 15.11
C VAL A 178 16.55 4.78 14.27
N ALA A 179 16.09 3.53 14.32
CA ALA A 179 16.64 2.45 13.50
C ALA A 179 16.57 2.76 11.99
N HIS A 180 15.43 3.26 11.52
CA HIS A 180 15.24 3.74 10.14
C HIS A 180 16.21 4.88 9.78
N VAL A 181 16.36 5.87 10.65
CA VAL A 181 17.31 6.97 10.43
C VAL A 181 18.77 6.46 10.39
N LEU A 182 19.14 5.47 11.20
CA LEU A 182 20.47 4.83 11.09
C LEU A 182 20.67 4.14 9.73
N ARG A 183 19.62 3.53 9.14
CA ARG A 183 19.66 3.01 7.76
C ARG A 183 19.88 4.13 6.74
N ARG A 184 19.11 5.22 6.84
CA ARG A 184 19.25 6.41 5.96
C ARG A 184 20.66 6.99 5.95
N LEU A 185 21.39 6.94 7.07
CA LEU A 185 22.77 7.41 7.20
C LEU A 185 23.83 6.41 6.66
N GLY A 186 23.38 5.24 6.18
CA GLY A 186 24.22 4.23 5.52
C GLY A 186 24.64 3.06 6.41
N HIS A 187 23.91 2.77 7.50
CA HIS A 187 24.18 1.58 8.33
C HIS A 187 23.71 0.30 7.64
N ILE A 188 24.64 -0.61 7.37
CA ILE A 188 24.39 -1.90 6.68
C ILE A 188 24.47 -3.13 7.59
N GLY A 189 24.98 -3.00 8.82
CA GLY A 189 24.96 -4.07 9.82
C GLY A 189 23.55 -4.32 10.37
N PRO A 190 23.36 -5.29 11.28
CA PRO A 190 22.08 -5.48 11.95
C PRO A 190 21.75 -4.32 12.92
N ILE A 191 20.46 -4.14 13.23
CA ILE A 191 19.97 -3.24 14.27
C ILE A 191 18.97 -4.01 15.14
N LYS A 192 19.21 -4.02 16.46
CA LYS A 192 18.36 -4.64 17.47
C LYS A 192 17.69 -3.55 18.28
N VAL A 193 16.36 -3.55 18.35
CA VAL A 193 15.58 -2.68 19.25
C VAL A 193 15.25 -3.46 20.52
N LEU A 194 15.58 -2.90 21.68
CA LEU A 194 15.24 -3.44 23.00
C LEU A 194 14.42 -2.42 23.77
N LEU A 195 13.15 -2.76 24.05
CA LEU A 195 12.26 -1.94 24.88
C LEU A 195 12.31 -2.49 26.33
N LYS A 196 12.75 -1.70 27.30
CA LYS A 196 12.75 -2.12 28.71
C LYS A 196 11.36 -1.95 29.31
N LYS A 197 10.72 -3.04 29.73
CA LYS A 197 9.57 -2.99 30.66
C LYS A 197 10.04 -2.55 32.05
N ARG A 198 9.22 -1.73 32.73
CA ARG A 198 9.37 -1.35 34.15
C ARG A 198 9.27 -2.62 35.03
N GLY A 199 10.01 -2.68 36.14
CA GLY A 199 9.99 -3.84 37.06
C GLY A 199 10.80 -5.07 36.62
N GLY A 200 12.11 -4.92 36.39
CA GLY A 200 12.99 -6.05 36.09
C GLY A 200 14.48 -5.73 36.15
N GLU A 201 15.21 -6.50 36.98
CA GLU A 201 16.68 -6.54 37.04
C GLU A 201 17.28 -7.10 35.74
N VAL A 202 18.54 -6.76 35.46
CA VAL A 202 19.27 -7.20 34.26
C VAL A 202 19.88 -8.59 34.48
N ALA A 203 19.03 -9.61 34.60
CA ALA A 203 19.46 -11.01 34.68
C ALA A 203 20.01 -11.50 33.32
N SER A 204 21.28 -11.93 33.28
CA SER A 204 21.96 -12.34 32.06
C SER A 204 21.67 -13.79 31.65
N LYS A 205 20.92 -13.97 30.55
CA LYS A 205 20.96 -15.19 29.72
C LYS A 205 20.95 -14.84 28.23
N GLU A 206 21.77 -15.53 27.45
CA GLU A 206 21.80 -15.44 25.99
C GLU A 206 21.09 -16.64 25.36
N GLU A 207 20.42 -16.41 24.23
CA GLU A 207 20.24 -17.43 23.19
C GLU A 207 20.66 -16.86 21.83
N LYS A 208 21.42 -17.63 21.05
CA LYS A 208 21.54 -17.46 19.60
C LYS A 208 21.74 -18.81 18.90
N LYS A 209 20.83 -19.13 17.97
CA LYS A 209 21.09 -20.03 16.85
C LYS A 209 21.03 -19.24 15.56
N SER A 210 22.12 -19.23 14.79
CA SER A 210 22.14 -18.81 13.39
C SER A 210 23.31 -19.49 12.70
N SER A 211 23.03 -20.33 11.70
CA SER A 211 24.06 -20.90 10.84
C SER A 211 24.61 -19.84 9.88
N SER A 212 25.89 -19.95 9.51
CA SER A 212 26.52 -19.09 8.52
C SER A 212 27.06 -19.91 7.35
N SER A 213 26.89 -19.39 6.14
CA SER A 213 27.73 -19.72 4.99
C SER A 213 28.38 -18.44 4.49
N SER A 214 29.66 -18.50 4.14
CA SER A 214 30.47 -17.32 3.86
C SER A 214 30.92 -17.27 2.41
N LYS A 215 30.80 -16.08 1.81
CA LYS A 215 31.60 -15.65 0.65
C LYS A 215 32.04 -14.21 0.87
N SER A 216 33.23 -13.89 0.38
CA SER A 216 33.86 -12.58 0.51
C SER A 216 33.24 -11.54 -0.44
N ALA A 217 33.21 -10.28 0.01
CA ALA A 217 32.88 -9.13 -0.81
C ALA A 217 34.02 -8.11 -0.69
N ASN A 218 34.42 -7.52 -1.82
CA ASN A 218 35.58 -6.63 -1.92
C ASN A 218 35.23 -5.18 -1.57
N GLU A 219 36.23 -4.32 -1.40
CA GLU A 219 36.06 -2.93 -0.98
C GLU A 219 35.71 -2.00 -2.15
N ASN A 220 34.66 -1.19 -2.00
CA ASN A 220 34.65 0.20 -2.49
C ASN A 220 33.55 1.05 -1.81
N SER A 221 33.64 2.37 -1.94
CA SER A 221 32.81 3.33 -1.20
C SER A 221 31.79 4.07 -2.07
N GLY A 222 30.50 3.96 -1.71
CA GLY A 222 29.38 4.68 -2.31
C GLY A 222 28.45 5.30 -1.26
N ILE A 223 27.63 6.28 -1.62
CA ILE A 223 26.58 6.83 -0.75
C ILE A 223 25.31 6.03 -1.02
N LEU A 224 24.69 5.48 0.03
CA LEU A 224 23.47 4.68 -0.14
C LEU A 224 22.23 5.58 -0.18
N TYR A 225 21.57 5.67 -1.34
CA TYR A 225 20.14 5.99 -1.43
C TYR A 225 19.34 4.75 -1.02
N ASP A 226 18.85 4.69 0.21
CA ASP A 226 18.15 3.51 0.75
C ASP A 226 17.00 3.03 -0.16
N GLU A 227 17.11 1.79 -0.65
CA GLU A 227 16.18 1.21 -1.63
C GLU A 227 14.76 1.00 -1.06
N ARG A 228 14.57 1.04 0.27
CA ARG A 228 13.27 0.83 0.93
C ARG A 228 12.42 2.11 1.08
N ILE A 229 12.54 3.06 0.16
CA ILE A 229 11.74 4.30 0.17
C ILE A 229 10.86 4.37 -1.08
N VAL A 230 9.58 4.65 -0.88
CA VAL A 230 8.59 4.84 -1.94
C VAL A 230 8.10 6.29 -1.89
N SER A 231 8.20 7.01 -3.01
CA SER A 231 7.76 8.41 -3.07
C SER A 231 6.25 8.53 -3.23
N LEU A 232 5.70 9.72 -3.00
CA LEU A 232 4.28 9.98 -3.28
C LEU A 232 3.96 9.89 -4.78
N TYR A 233 4.94 10.10 -5.67
CA TYR A 233 4.75 9.87 -7.10
C TYR A 233 4.60 8.38 -7.41
N ASP A 234 5.40 7.52 -6.76
CA ASP A 234 5.31 6.06 -6.93
C ASP A 234 3.99 5.51 -6.40
N LEU A 235 3.49 6.04 -5.26
CA LEU A 235 2.14 5.75 -4.78
C LEU A 235 1.05 6.22 -5.76
N LEU A 236 1.21 7.38 -6.41
CA LEU A 236 0.28 7.87 -7.42
C LEU A 236 0.26 6.95 -8.66
N GLN A 237 1.41 6.43 -9.08
CA GLN A 237 1.48 5.40 -10.13
C GLN A 237 0.93 4.04 -9.65
N ASN A 238 1.05 3.71 -8.36
CA ASN A 238 0.53 2.46 -7.81
C ASN A 238 -1.01 2.38 -7.91
N LEU A 239 -1.73 3.51 -7.87
CA LEU A 239 -3.19 3.55 -8.09
C LEU A 239 -3.61 2.87 -9.40
N THR A 240 -2.82 2.97 -10.48
CA THR A 240 -3.11 2.31 -11.77
C THR A 240 -2.27 1.07 -12.02
N THR A 241 -1.02 1.03 -11.55
CA THR A 241 -0.11 -0.08 -11.82
C THR A 241 -0.28 -1.26 -10.87
N GLN A 242 -0.85 -1.04 -9.68
CA GLN A 242 -1.24 -2.09 -8.72
C GLN A 242 -0.11 -3.09 -8.48
N ARG A 243 0.99 -2.60 -7.88
CA ARG A 243 2.23 -3.36 -7.62
C ARG A 243 2.61 -3.47 -6.14
N LEU A 244 2.05 -2.61 -5.29
CA LEU A 244 2.32 -2.55 -3.85
C LEU A 244 0.99 -2.49 -3.09
N GLN A 245 0.91 -3.22 -1.98
CA GLN A 245 -0.10 -2.94 -0.95
C GLN A 245 0.26 -1.63 -0.25
N VAL A 246 -0.68 -0.72 -0.02
CA VAL A 246 -0.41 0.52 0.73
C VAL A 246 -0.98 0.39 2.13
N ILE A 247 -0.15 0.42 3.17
CA ILE A 247 -0.57 0.21 4.57
C ILE A 247 -0.62 1.56 5.28
N ASP A 248 -1.82 2.11 5.47
CA ASP A 248 -2.05 3.36 6.20
C ASP A 248 -2.16 3.07 7.70
N THR A 249 -1.13 3.48 8.42
CA THR A 249 -0.95 3.19 9.85
C THR A 249 -1.68 4.17 10.77
N ARG A 250 -2.45 5.13 10.24
CA ARG A 250 -3.26 6.07 11.05
C ARG A 250 -4.40 5.35 11.78
N SER A 251 -5.02 6.02 12.75
CA SER A 251 -6.24 5.49 13.38
C SER A 251 -7.43 5.47 12.41
N LYS A 252 -8.33 4.51 12.63
CA LYS A 252 -9.57 4.25 11.88
C LYS A 252 -10.45 5.49 11.68
N ALA A 253 -10.34 6.48 12.58
CA ALA A 253 -11.04 7.76 12.50
C ALA A 253 -10.42 8.76 11.50
N PHE A 254 -9.08 8.86 11.44
CA PHE A 254 -8.38 9.66 10.42
C PHE A 254 -8.49 9.02 9.04
N PHE A 255 -8.34 7.68 8.97
CA PHE A 255 -8.48 6.91 7.74
C PHE A 255 -9.86 7.13 7.09
N ARG A 256 -10.94 6.90 7.84
CA ARG A 256 -12.32 7.09 7.39
C ARG A 256 -12.75 8.57 7.22
N GLY A 257 -11.83 9.53 7.27
CA GLY A 257 -12.11 10.96 7.11
C GLY A 257 -12.95 11.61 8.22
N LYS A 258 -13.29 10.87 9.30
CA LYS A 258 -14.11 11.37 10.42
C LYS A 258 -13.40 12.43 11.27
N VAL A 259 -12.08 12.54 11.16
CA VAL A 259 -11.26 13.53 11.85
C VAL A 259 -10.32 14.21 10.86
N GLN A 260 -10.40 15.54 10.76
CA GLN A 260 -9.37 16.38 10.16
C GLN A 260 -8.44 16.89 11.26
N ARG A 261 -7.19 17.24 10.91
CA ARG A 261 -6.28 17.88 11.88
C ARG A 261 -6.73 19.32 12.14
N GLU A 262 -6.60 19.80 13.38
CA GLU A 262 -6.80 21.23 13.66
C GLU A 262 -5.82 22.06 12.81
N LYS A 263 -6.31 23.15 12.21
CA LYS A 263 -5.48 24.07 11.41
C LYS A 263 -4.41 24.68 12.30
N THR A 264 -3.15 24.42 11.98
CA THR A 264 -2.02 25.15 12.57
C THR A 264 -1.86 26.50 11.88
N LEU A 265 -1.34 27.51 12.60
CA LEU A 265 -1.08 28.85 12.07
C LEU A 265 -0.12 28.88 10.86
N ALA A 266 0.63 27.80 10.61
CA ALA A 266 1.40 27.61 9.39
C ALA A 266 0.50 27.28 8.18
N ALA A 267 -0.45 26.35 8.32
CA ALA A 267 -1.35 25.94 7.25
C ALA A 267 -2.28 27.08 6.77
N GLU A 268 -2.52 28.10 7.60
CA GLU A 268 -3.28 29.29 7.23
C GLU A 268 -2.54 30.20 6.23
N LYS A 269 -1.19 30.17 6.19
CA LYS A 269 -0.41 31.01 5.26
C LYS A 269 -0.41 30.47 3.84
N ASP A 270 -0.39 29.14 3.66
CA ASP A 270 -0.30 28.53 2.34
C ASP A 270 -1.65 28.27 1.65
N GLY A 271 -2.76 28.35 2.39
CA GLY A 271 -4.11 28.30 1.83
C GLY A 271 -4.60 26.92 1.38
N GLY A 272 -3.86 25.85 1.67
CA GLY A 272 -4.30 24.45 1.47
C GLY A 272 -4.78 23.80 2.76
N GLY A 273 -6.03 23.33 2.79
CA GLY A 273 -6.58 22.61 3.95
C GLY A 273 -6.21 21.13 3.96
N ASP A 274 -6.03 20.55 5.16
CA ASP A 274 -5.76 19.11 5.34
C ASP A 274 -6.99 18.28 4.93
N ARG A 275 -6.96 17.71 3.72
CA ARG A 275 -8.11 16.95 3.16
C ARG A 275 -8.43 15.71 4.01
N ALA A 276 -9.71 15.35 4.10
CA ALA A 276 -10.17 14.15 4.79
C ALA A 276 -10.00 12.89 3.93
N GLY A 277 -9.95 11.71 4.57
CA GLY A 277 -9.87 10.42 3.89
C GLY A 277 -8.46 9.81 3.86
N HIS A 278 -8.26 8.88 2.94
CA HIS A 278 -7.06 8.04 2.77
C HIS A 278 -6.70 7.86 1.28
N ILE A 279 -5.51 7.32 1.01
CA ILE A 279 -5.13 6.92 -0.35
C ILE A 279 -6.08 5.79 -0.77
N PRO A 280 -6.74 5.87 -1.94
CA PRO A 280 -7.63 4.80 -2.39
C PRO A 280 -6.92 3.46 -2.43
N ASN A 281 -7.61 2.37 -2.08
CA ASN A 281 -7.04 1.02 -2.09
C ASN A 281 -5.84 0.88 -1.12
N SER A 282 -5.81 1.69 -0.05
CA SER A 282 -4.89 1.47 1.08
C SER A 282 -5.58 0.70 2.22
N ILE A 283 -4.83 -0.20 2.83
CA ILE A 283 -5.27 -1.03 3.95
C ILE A 283 -5.00 -0.25 5.24
N ASN A 284 -6.03 -0.04 6.06
CA ASN A 284 -5.83 0.60 7.37
C ASN A 284 -5.35 -0.41 8.40
N VAL A 285 -4.11 -0.31 8.86
CA VAL A 285 -3.62 -1.09 10.02
C VAL A 285 -3.19 -0.11 11.11
N PRO A 286 -4.10 0.31 12.01
CA PRO A 286 -3.78 1.27 13.07
C PRO A 286 -2.61 0.76 13.91
N HIS A 287 -1.52 1.53 13.98
CA HIS A 287 -0.30 1.12 14.69
C HIS A 287 -0.55 0.74 16.17
N SER A 288 -1.58 1.32 16.80
CA SER A 288 -2.00 1.00 18.17
C SER A 288 -2.64 -0.39 18.34
N ARG A 289 -2.88 -1.14 17.25
CA ARG A 289 -3.27 -2.56 17.31
C ARG A 289 -2.06 -3.50 17.34
N LEU A 290 -0.88 -3.07 16.90
CA LEU A 290 0.31 -3.92 16.81
C LEU A 290 1.11 -3.87 18.12
N ARG A 291 1.74 -4.99 18.46
CA ARG A 291 2.49 -5.18 19.71
C ARG A 291 3.95 -5.51 19.40
N PRO A 292 4.94 -4.75 19.93
CA PRO A 292 6.33 -5.16 19.80
C PRO A 292 6.54 -6.58 20.35
N PHE A 293 7.20 -7.42 19.56
CA PHE A 293 7.66 -8.77 19.94
C PHE A 293 6.56 -9.84 20.14
N ASP A 294 5.33 -9.57 19.70
CA ASP A 294 4.22 -10.53 19.69
C ASP A 294 3.87 -10.88 18.23
N ASP A 295 4.75 -11.66 17.60
CA ASP A 295 4.68 -11.96 16.16
C ASP A 295 3.40 -12.74 15.80
N LYS A 296 2.85 -13.55 16.73
CA LYS A 296 1.56 -14.24 16.58
C LYS A 296 0.39 -13.27 16.55
N HIS A 297 0.31 -12.34 17.50
CA HIS A 297 -0.70 -11.28 17.52
C HIS A 297 -0.59 -10.36 16.29
N ASN A 298 0.63 -9.97 15.92
CA ASN A 298 0.86 -9.10 14.77
C ASN A 298 0.42 -9.78 13.46
N THR A 299 0.69 -11.08 13.29
CA THR A 299 0.23 -11.87 12.14
C THR A 299 -1.30 -11.81 12.04
N ALA A 300 -2.00 -12.15 13.13
CA ALA A 300 -3.46 -12.10 13.17
C ALA A 300 -4.02 -10.69 12.90
N VAL A 301 -3.38 -9.63 13.41
CA VAL A 301 -3.78 -8.24 13.14
C VAL A 301 -3.59 -7.87 11.66
N PHE A 302 -2.49 -8.28 11.02
CA PHE A 302 -2.27 -8.01 9.60
C PHE A 302 -3.26 -8.80 8.72
N GLU A 303 -3.51 -10.06 9.04
CA GLU A 303 -4.46 -10.93 8.32
C GLU A 303 -5.92 -10.47 8.46
N ASP A 304 -6.36 -10.07 9.67
CA ASP A 304 -7.70 -9.48 9.94
C ASP A 304 -7.96 -8.22 9.11
N HIS A 305 -6.94 -7.38 8.93
CA HIS A 305 -7.03 -6.19 8.09
C HIS A 305 -6.82 -6.48 6.59
N GLY A 306 -6.55 -7.74 6.21
CA GLY A 306 -6.44 -8.19 4.81
C GLY A 306 -5.07 -7.96 4.15
N VAL A 307 -4.00 -7.82 4.93
CA VAL A 307 -2.63 -7.69 4.40
C VAL A 307 -2.09 -9.06 3.95
N ASP A 308 -1.71 -9.15 2.68
CA ASP A 308 -1.03 -10.31 2.10
C ASP A 308 0.46 -10.29 2.47
N LEU A 309 0.84 -11.07 3.48
CA LEU A 309 2.23 -11.18 3.95
C LEU A 309 3.18 -11.82 2.92
N SER A 310 2.69 -12.29 1.76
CA SER A 310 3.51 -12.77 0.64
C SER A 310 3.82 -11.70 -0.42
N ALA A 311 3.20 -10.52 -0.35
CA ALA A 311 3.24 -9.49 -1.37
C ALA A 311 3.92 -8.18 -0.88
N PRO A 312 4.61 -7.43 -1.77
CA PRO A 312 5.33 -6.22 -1.41
C PRO A 312 4.39 -5.10 -0.92
N CYS A 313 4.86 -4.27 0.01
CA CYS A 313 4.03 -3.25 0.66
C CYS A 313 4.76 -1.94 0.95
N ALA A 314 4.03 -0.82 0.82
CA ALA A 314 4.47 0.52 1.20
C ALA A 314 3.70 1.01 2.44
N VAL A 315 4.42 1.24 3.53
CA VAL A 315 3.87 1.62 4.83
C VAL A 315 3.91 3.15 4.97
N ILE A 316 2.76 3.75 5.30
CA ILE A 316 2.59 5.20 5.43
C ILE A 316 1.99 5.59 6.79
N GLY A 317 2.49 6.68 7.38
CA GLY A 317 2.02 7.22 8.66
C GLY A 317 1.45 8.63 8.52
N GLY A 318 0.94 9.20 9.61
CA GLY A 318 0.29 10.52 9.55
C GLY A 318 1.21 11.69 9.18
N HIS A 319 2.35 11.79 9.85
CA HIS A 319 3.30 12.91 9.78
C HIS A 319 4.75 12.41 9.93
N PHE A 320 5.72 13.31 9.78
CA PHE A 320 7.13 13.05 10.11
C PHE A 320 7.31 12.51 11.53
N CYS A 321 8.37 11.73 11.77
CA CYS A 321 8.48 10.83 12.93
C CYS A 321 7.26 9.90 13.04
N SER A 322 6.99 9.20 11.94
CA SER A 322 5.73 8.48 11.73
C SER A 322 5.71 7.09 12.40
N SER A 323 4.53 6.49 12.48
CA SER A 323 4.32 5.10 12.86
C SER A 323 4.81 4.08 11.82
N ALA A 324 5.13 4.50 10.59
CA ALA A 324 5.48 3.59 9.50
C ALA A 324 6.75 2.77 9.74
N PRO A 325 7.89 3.31 10.25
CA PRO A 325 9.06 2.50 10.58
C PRO A 325 8.79 1.40 11.62
N PHE A 326 7.90 1.64 12.58
CA PHE A 326 7.48 0.60 13.53
C PHE A 326 6.69 -0.51 12.86
N VAL A 327 5.65 -0.15 12.09
CA VAL A 327 4.81 -1.14 11.40
C VAL A 327 5.60 -1.88 10.31
N ALA A 328 6.52 -1.21 9.62
CA ALA A 328 7.46 -1.81 8.69
C ALA A 328 8.36 -2.84 9.37
N ALA A 329 8.97 -2.50 10.51
CA ALA A 329 9.75 -3.45 11.30
C ALA A 329 8.92 -4.66 11.77
N MET A 330 7.63 -4.49 12.12
CA MET A 330 6.75 -5.63 12.43
C MET A 330 6.53 -6.53 11.21
N LEU A 331 6.39 -5.96 10.00
CA LEU A 331 6.27 -6.74 8.75
C LEU A 331 7.58 -7.45 8.37
N GLU A 332 8.72 -6.76 8.47
CA GLU A 332 10.06 -7.36 8.26
C GLU A 332 10.31 -8.52 9.23
N ASN A 333 9.89 -8.40 10.50
CA ASN A 333 9.99 -9.47 11.50
C ASN A 333 9.17 -10.72 11.13
N LEU A 334 8.00 -10.55 10.51
CA LEU A 334 7.17 -11.65 9.99
C LEU A 334 7.72 -12.25 8.68
N GLY A 335 8.86 -11.76 8.18
CA GLY A 335 9.51 -12.28 6.98
C GLY A 335 9.03 -11.65 5.66
N VAL A 336 8.21 -10.59 5.72
CA VAL A 336 7.87 -9.80 4.54
C VAL A 336 9.16 -9.12 4.05
N ARG A 337 9.57 -9.41 2.81
CA ARG A 337 10.89 -9.01 2.29
C ARG A 337 10.90 -7.58 1.76
N ASP A 338 9.86 -7.25 1.01
CA ASP A 338 9.77 -6.04 0.19
C ASP A 338 8.88 -5.01 0.89
N VAL A 339 9.37 -4.52 2.03
CA VAL A 339 8.71 -3.53 2.89
C VAL A 339 9.34 -2.14 2.66
N PHE A 340 8.55 -1.21 2.14
CA PHE A 340 8.97 0.16 1.84
C PHE A 340 8.32 1.16 2.80
N ILE A 341 9.01 2.26 3.09
CA ILE A 341 8.54 3.32 3.99
C ILE A 341 8.29 4.61 3.19
N VAL A 342 7.13 5.23 3.43
CA VAL A 342 6.71 6.49 2.80
C VAL A 342 6.90 7.62 3.81
N GLU A 343 8.13 8.13 3.90
CA GLU A 343 8.60 9.05 4.95
C GLU A 343 7.79 10.35 5.07
N SER A 344 7.36 10.89 3.92
CA SER A 344 6.59 12.12 3.81
C SER A 344 5.17 12.00 4.35
N GLY A 345 4.65 10.79 4.50
CA GLY A 345 3.40 10.50 5.20
C GLY A 345 2.12 11.06 4.54
N MET A 346 1.00 10.71 5.15
CA MET A 346 -0.35 11.04 4.69
C MET A 346 -0.66 12.53 4.67
N HIS A 347 0.11 13.40 5.33
CA HIS A 347 -0.15 14.83 5.27
C HIS A 347 0.47 15.51 4.04
N LYS A 348 1.66 15.14 3.52
CA LYS A 348 2.14 15.69 2.23
C LYS A 348 1.21 15.26 1.08
N TRP A 349 0.59 14.07 1.16
CA TRP A 349 -0.46 13.64 0.21
C TRP A 349 -1.78 14.42 0.36
N ARG A 350 -2.10 14.96 1.55
CA ARG A 350 -3.37 15.68 1.83
C ARG A 350 -3.22 17.21 1.89
N SER A 351 -1.99 17.71 1.78
CA SER A 351 -1.65 19.15 1.78
C SER A 351 -1.87 19.77 0.39
N LYS A 352 -1.37 21.00 0.20
CA LYS A 352 -1.39 21.72 -1.07
C LYS A 352 -0.57 21.05 -2.17
N ASP A 353 0.57 20.45 -1.83
CA ASP A 353 1.51 19.87 -2.80
C ASP A 353 1.01 18.52 -3.33
N GLY A 354 0.42 17.70 -2.45
CA GLY A 354 -0.45 16.58 -2.82
C GLY A 354 -1.89 16.98 -3.14
N GLY A 355 -2.18 18.28 -3.30
CA GLY A 355 -3.55 18.81 -3.38
C GLY A 355 -4.35 18.28 -4.57
N SER A 356 -3.66 17.85 -5.63
CA SER A 356 -4.23 17.19 -6.80
C SER A 356 -4.39 15.68 -6.65
N TYR A 357 -3.74 15.02 -5.68
CA TYR A 357 -3.73 13.57 -5.56
C TYR A 357 -5.10 13.02 -5.12
N PRO A 358 -5.50 11.82 -5.58
CA PRO A 358 -6.78 11.23 -5.21
C PRO A 358 -6.86 10.90 -3.72
N LEU A 359 -8.06 11.03 -3.15
CA LEU A 359 -8.39 10.51 -1.84
C LEU A 359 -9.73 9.81 -1.93
N TYR A 360 -9.88 8.70 -1.21
CA TYR A 360 -11.19 8.15 -0.94
C TYR A 360 -11.71 8.70 0.39
N ASN A 361 -12.95 9.18 0.38
CA ASN A 361 -13.70 9.58 1.56
C ASN A 361 -15.06 8.87 1.55
N PRO A 362 -15.31 7.90 2.45
CA PRO A 362 -16.58 7.17 2.51
C PRO A 362 -17.82 8.03 2.81
N SER A 363 -17.65 9.32 3.16
CA SER A 363 -18.76 10.26 3.37
C SER A 363 -19.12 11.10 2.13
N GLU A 364 -18.38 10.97 1.03
CA GLU A 364 -18.62 11.69 -0.23
C GLU A 364 -19.26 10.77 -1.28
N MET A 365 -20.60 10.76 -1.30
CA MET A 365 -21.42 10.01 -2.27
C MET A 365 -21.14 10.49 -3.70
N ASN A 366 -20.58 9.62 -4.53
CA ASN A 366 -20.19 9.95 -5.89
C ASN A 366 -21.34 9.75 -6.90
N SER A 367 -21.52 10.72 -7.81
CA SER A 367 -22.51 10.62 -8.88
C SER A 367 -22.03 9.69 -10.01
N ALA A 368 -22.95 8.92 -10.59
CA ALA A 368 -22.71 8.18 -11.83
C ALA A 368 -22.44 9.08 -13.06
N THR A 369 -22.70 10.38 -12.97
CA THR A 369 -22.47 11.33 -14.08
C THR A 369 -20.99 11.32 -14.50
N GLY A 370 -20.69 10.89 -15.72
CA GLY A 370 -19.31 10.83 -16.21
C GLY A 370 -18.46 9.65 -15.71
N ARG A 371 -19.05 8.68 -15.00
CA ARG A 371 -18.39 7.41 -14.60
C ARG A 371 -18.88 6.25 -15.47
N VAL A 372 -17.97 5.45 -16.01
CA VAL A 372 -18.29 4.32 -16.91
C VAL A 372 -17.60 3.04 -16.46
N ILE A 373 -18.29 1.90 -16.57
CA ILE A 373 -17.65 0.58 -16.61
C ILE A 373 -18.00 -0.07 -17.95
N VAL A 374 -16.97 -0.50 -18.69
CA VAL A 374 -17.12 -1.32 -19.89
C VAL A 374 -16.98 -2.79 -19.48
N TRP A 375 -18.11 -3.47 -19.33
CA TRP A 375 -18.16 -4.92 -19.12
C TRP A 375 -18.06 -5.63 -20.47
N SER A 376 -16.93 -6.27 -20.74
CA SER A 376 -16.69 -6.94 -22.02
C SER A 376 -16.65 -8.45 -21.90
N VAL A 377 -17.19 -9.13 -22.91
CA VAL A 377 -16.84 -10.53 -23.19
C VAL A 377 -15.37 -10.66 -23.56
N THR A 378 -14.77 -11.82 -23.31
CA THR A 378 -13.36 -12.08 -23.66
C THR A 378 -13.16 -12.02 -25.17
N ARG A 379 -12.11 -11.32 -25.62
CA ARG A 379 -11.84 -10.93 -27.03
C ARG A 379 -12.95 -10.08 -27.70
N GLY A 380 -13.78 -9.38 -26.92
CA GLY A 380 -14.80 -8.41 -27.35
C GLY A 380 -14.29 -7.05 -27.88
N ARG A 381 -13.00 -6.92 -28.24
CA ARG A 381 -12.32 -5.66 -28.66
C ARG A 381 -12.28 -4.51 -27.65
N SER A 382 -12.72 -4.72 -26.42
CA SER A 382 -12.69 -3.75 -25.31
C SER A 382 -11.37 -2.98 -25.15
N THR A 383 -10.21 -3.60 -25.35
CA THR A 383 -8.91 -2.92 -25.21
C THR A 383 -8.69 -1.84 -26.28
N ALA A 384 -9.33 -1.97 -27.45
CA ALA A 384 -9.33 -0.92 -28.48
C ALA A 384 -10.33 0.22 -28.14
N LEU A 385 -11.47 -0.12 -27.51
CA LEU A 385 -12.41 0.88 -26.98
C LEU A 385 -11.75 1.69 -25.86
N GLU A 386 -11.13 1.03 -24.89
CA GLU A 386 -10.32 1.62 -23.83
C GLU A 386 -9.20 2.52 -24.40
N ARG A 387 -8.47 2.05 -25.43
CA ARG A 387 -7.41 2.82 -26.10
C ARG A 387 -7.93 4.12 -26.72
N ALA A 388 -9.14 4.11 -27.27
CA ALA A 388 -9.80 5.33 -27.77
C ALA A 388 -10.15 6.29 -26.62
N PHE A 389 -10.78 5.79 -25.55
CA PHE A 389 -11.11 6.59 -24.36
C PHE A 389 -9.86 7.16 -23.67
N ALA A 390 -8.73 6.47 -23.69
CA ALA A 390 -7.44 6.95 -23.19
C ALA A 390 -6.88 8.17 -23.95
N GLN A 391 -7.37 8.49 -25.16
CA GLN A 391 -7.00 9.71 -25.87
C GLN A 391 -7.80 10.94 -25.39
N HIS A 392 -8.86 10.76 -24.58
CA HIS A 392 -9.63 11.88 -24.05
C HIS A 392 -8.92 12.48 -22.82
N PRO A 393 -8.47 13.75 -22.86
CA PRO A 393 -7.56 14.31 -21.84
C PRO A 393 -8.14 14.28 -20.42
N LYS A 394 -9.46 14.50 -20.27
CA LYS A 394 -10.16 14.53 -18.97
C LYS A 394 -10.67 13.17 -18.45
N ILE A 395 -10.41 12.05 -19.11
CA ILE A 395 -10.85 10.72 -18.61
C ILE A 395 -9.70 10.06 -17.85
N MET A 396 -9.98 9.60 -16.63
CA MET A 396 -9.18 8.60 -15.92
C MET A 396 -9.57 7.23 -16.48
N VAL A 397 -8.61 6.50 -17.07
CA VAL A 397 -8.86 5.19 -17.70
C VAL A 397 -8.14 4.11 -16.90
N MET A 398 -8.87 3.05 -16.57
CA MET A 398 -8.39 1.88 -15.84
C MET A 398 -8.63 0.59 -16.65
N HIS A 399 -7.81 -0.42 -16.39
CA HIS A 399 -7.68 -1.62 -17.22
C HIS A 399 -7.66 -2.87 -16.33
N GLU A 400 -8.74 -3.63 -16.36
CA GLU A 400 -8.85 -5.01 -15.85
C GLU A 400 -8.47 -5.14 -14.37
N LEU A 401 -8.86 -4.16 -13.56
CA LEU A 401 -8.45 -4.11 -12.16
C LEU A 401 -9.19 -5.15 -11.31
N LEU A 402 -10.35 -5.64 -11.74
CA LEU A 402 -11.11 -6.68 -11.02
C LEU A 402 -10.57 -8.10 -11.31
N THR A 403 -9.75 -8.29 -12.35
CA THR A 403 -9.20 -9.59 -12.75
C THR A 403 -8.36 -10.25 -11.65
N GLU A 404 -7.29 -9.59 -11.20
CA GLU A 404 -6.42 -10.13 -10.14
C GLU A 404 -7.16 -10.44 -8.83
N PRO A 405 -7.93 -9.51 -8.22
CA PRO A 405 -8.61 -9.78 -6.95
C PRO A 405 -9.71 -10.83 -7.08
N TYR A 406 -10.48 -10.84 -8.19
CA TYR A 406 -11.50 -11.87 -8.40
C TYR A 406 -10.87 -13.26 -8.43
N LEU A 407 -9.76 -13.42 -9.15
CA LEU A 407 -9.04 -14.68 -9.23
C LEU A 407 -8.40 -15.05 -7.89
N LYS A 408 -7.82 -14.09 -7.15
CA LYS A 408 -7.24 -14.31 -5.81
C LYS A 408 -8.28 -14.85 -4.83
N GLU A 409 -9.49 -14.29 -4.85
CA GLU A 409 -10.54 -14.59 -3.88
C GLU A 409 -11.40 -15.81 -4.26
N ASN A 410 -11.67 -16.04 -5.56
CA ASN A 410 -12.59 -17.08 -6.03
C ASN A 410 -11.89 -18.29 -6.67
N THR A 411 -10.71 -18.12 -7.27
CA THR A 411 -10.00 -19.19 -7.99
C THR A 411 -8.47 -19.12 -7.77
N PRO A 412 -7.94 -19.36 -6.55
CA PRO A 412 -6.52 -19.18 -6.25
C PRO A 412 -5.56 -19.92 -7.19
N ALA A 413 -5.97 -21.08 -7.71
CA ALA A 413 -5.19 -21.87 -8.67
C ALA A 413 -5.05 -21.21 -10.06
N ASN A 414 -5.95 -20.29 -10.46
CA ASN A 414 -5.77 -19.45 -11.67
C ASN A 414 -4.99 -18.17 -11.34
N TYR A 415 -5.18 -17.59 -10.14
CA TYR A 415 -4.39 -16.45 -9.66
C TYR A 415 -2.89 -16.75 -9.65
N GLU A 416 -2.46 -17.89 -9.08
CA GLU A 416 -1.04 -18.26 -9.05
C GLU A 416 -0.47 -18.50 -10.47
N LYS A 417 -1.25 -18.98 -11.45
CA LYS A 417 -0.79 -19.07 -12.86
C LYS A 417 -0.45 -17.68 -13.42
N ILE A 418 -1.33 -16.70 -13.20
CA ILE A 418 -1.14 -15.32 -13.67
C ILE A 418 0.00 -14.64 -12.92
N LYS A 419 0.09 -14.80 -11.59
CA LYS A 419 1.20 -14.30 -10.75
C LYS A 419 2.56 -14.81 -11.24
N ASN A 420 2.68 -16.11 -11.54
CA ASN A 420 3.89 -16.68 -12.14
C ASN A 420 4.18 -16.09 -13.54
N GLY A 421 3.15 -15.96 -14.40
CA GLY A 421 3.27 -15.33 -15.72
C GLY A 421 3.57 -13.82 -15.69
N GLN A 422 3.28 -13.12 -14.59
CA GLN A 422 3.64 -11.73 -14.36
C GLN A 422 5.07 -11.59 -13.83
N GLN A 423 5.52 -12.52 -12.98
CA GLN A 423 6.91 -12.57 -12.49
C GLN A 423 7.91 -12.74 -13.65
N THR A 424 7.63 -13.60 -14.64
CA THR A 424 8.49 -13.74 -15.84
C THR A 424 8.53 -12.49 -16.73
N LEU A 425 7.62 -11.52 -16.50
CA LEU A 425 7.56 -10.23 -17.18
C LEU A 425 8.13 -9.07 -16.34
N ASN A 426 8.68 -9.35 -15.15
CA ASN A 426 9.05 -8.38 -14.11
C ASN A 426 7.89 -7.45 -13.72
N VAL A 427 6.71 -8.02 -13.48
CA VAL A 427 5.52 -7.32 -12.98
C VAL A 427 5.05 -7.97 -11.68
N SER A 428 4.91 -7.18 -10.62
CA SER A 428 4.29 -7.63 -9.36
C SER A 428 2.75 -7.57 -9.46
N SER A 429 2.07 -8.59 -8.96
CA SER A 429 0.67 -8.46 -8.56
C SER A 429 0.56 -7.59 -7.31
N SER A 430 -0.58 -6.91 -7.11
CA SER A 430 -0.80 -6.07 -5.93
C SER A 430 -1.12 -6.86 -4.66
N GLY A 431 -1.70 -8.06 -4.80
CA GLY A 431 -2.35 -8.75 -3.68
C GLY A 431 -3.62 -8.06 -3.14
N CYS A 432 -4.09 -6.97 -3.75
CA CYS A 432 -5.27 -6.23 -3.28
C CYS A 432 -6.56 -7.05 -3.34
N SER A 433 -7.55 -6.66 -2.54
CA SER A 433 -8.89 -7.27 -2.53
C SER A 433 -9.85 -6.59 -3.51
N TYR A 434 -10.91 -7.30 -3.87
CA TYR A 434 -11.90 -6.84 -4.84
C TYR A 434 -12.62 -5.57 -4.34
N LEU A 435 -12.90 -5.50 -3.03
CA LEU A 435 -13.49 -4.32 -2.39
C LEU A 435 -12.56 -3.09 -2.43
N ALA A 436 -11.24 -3.28 -2.26
CA ALA A 436 -10.27 -2.19 -2.34
C ALA A 436 -10.15 -1.64 -3.78
N VAL A 437 -10.25 -2.50 -4.79
CA VAL A 437 -10.35 -2.06 -6.19
C VAL A 437 -11.69 -1.36 -6.49
N MET A 438 -12.81 -1.84 -5.95
CA MET A 438 -14.10 -1.15 -6.08
C MET A 438 -14.09 0.27 -5.50
N GLU A 439 -13.36 0.49 -4.41
CA GLU A 439 -13.12 1.81 -3.79
C GLU A 439 -12.29 2.75 -4.70
N LEU A 440 -11.22 2.21 -5.28
CA LEU A 440 -10.37 2.89 -6.25
C LEU A 440 -11.15 3.35 -7.49
N MET A 441 -12.10 2.54 -7.98
CA MET A 441 -13.01 2.93 -9.07
C MET A 441 -14.00 4.03 -8.67
N MET A 442 -14.40 4.09 -7.40
CA MET A 442 -15.33 5.08 -6.85
C MET A 442 -14.67 6.43 -6.52
N THR A 443 -13.35 6.46 -6.43
CA THR A 443 -12.54 7.65 -6.12
C THR A 443 -12.75 8.80 -7.12
N ASP A 444 -12.66 10.05 -6.67
CA ASP A 444 -12.61 11.22 -7.55
C ASP A 444 -11.17 11.54 -8.01
N TYR A 445 -11.05 11.85 -9.30
CA TYR A 445 -9.82 12.22 -9.99
C TYR A 445 -9.89 13.64 -10.59
N SER A 446 -10.96 14.40 -10.32
CA SER A 446 -11.20 15.74 -10.88
C SER A 446 -10.06 16.73 -10.59
N SER A 447 -9.42 16.60 -9.41
CA SER A 447 -8.26 17.38 -8.95
C SER A 447 -6.98 17.12 -9.76
N GLN A 448 -6.89 16.01 -10.50
CA GLN A 448 -5.86 15.74 -11.51
C GLN A 448 -6.26 16.24 -12.92
N GLY A 449 -7.33 17.04 -13.02
CA GLY A 449 -7.95 17.41 -14.31
C GLY A 449 -8.75 16.28 -14.97
N LYS A 450 -8.91 15.14 -14.29
CA LYS A 450 -9.64 13.97 -14.79
C LYS A 450 -11.10 14.01 -14.31
N SER A 451 -11.89 14.89 -14.92
CA SER A 451 -13.31 15.11 -14.59
C SER A 451 -14.24 13.92 -14.85
N TYR A 452 -13.74 12.83 -15.44
CA TYR A 452 -14.51 11.66 -15.89
C TYR A 452 -13.73 10.37 -15.62
N PHE A 453 -14.43 9.25 -15.51
CA PHE A 453 -13.86 7.94 -15.20
C PHE A 453 -14.34 6.86 -16.17
N LEU A 454 -13.46 5.96 -16.58
CA LEU A 454 -13.80 4.71 -17.26
C LEU A 454 -12.89 3.57 -16.76
N SER A 455 -13.47 2.45 -16.33
CA SER A 455 -12.72 1.18 -16.27
C SER A 455 -13.18 0.24 -17.38
N LYS A 456 -12.21 -0.45 -17.99
CA LYS A 456 -12.43 -1.60 -18.86
C LYS A 456 -12.31 -2.85 -18.00
N GLU A 457 -13.32 -3.71 -17.98
CA GLU A 457 -13.30 -4.97 -17.22
C GLU A 457 -13.71 -6.15 -18.11
N LEU A 458 -13.37 -7.38 -17.70
CA LEU A 458 -13.95 -8.59 -18.28
C LEU A 458 -15.14 -9.06 -17.45
N SER A 459 -16.25 -9.38 -18.12
CA SER A 459 -17.50 -9.76 -17.45
C SER A 459 -17.40 -11.08 -16.68
N CYS A 460 -16.53 -12.00 -17.07
CA CYS A 460 -16.26 -13.25 -16.34
C CYS A 460 -15.78 -13.03 -14.88
N TYR A 461 -15.28 -11.83 -14.55
CA TYR A 461 -14.83 -11.47 -13.21
C TYR A 461 -15.84 -10.59 -12.44
N PHE A 462 -17.11 -10.59 -12.86
CA PHE A 462 -18.19 -9.90 -12.15
C PHE A 462 -18.66 -10.69 -10.90
N ASP A 463 -18.14 -10.28 -9.75
CA ASP A 463 -18.61 -10.72 -8.44
C ASP A 463 -19.95 -10.05 -8.09
N LYS A 464 -21.03 -10.84 -8.10
CA LYS A 464 -22.39 -10.36 -7.78
C LYS A 464 -22.64 -10.20 -6.28
N GLU A 465 -21.83 -10.83 -5.42
CA GLU A 465 -21.97 -10.73 -3.97
C GLU A 465 -21.29 -9.45 -3.46
N LYS A 466 -20.18 -9.05 -4.10
CA LYS A 466 -19.46 -7.81 -3.78
C LYS A 466 -20.00 -6.58 -4.51
N CYS A 467 -20.38 -6.67 -5.78
CA CYS A 467 -20.93 -5.54 -6.55
C CYS A 467 -22.36 -5.19 -6.12
N THR A 468 -22.51 -4.46 -5.01
CA THR A 468 -23.82 -4.04 -4.47
C THR A 468 -24.60 -3.14 -5.42
N ASN A 469 -25.90 -3.02 -5.18
CA ASN A 469 -26.82 -2.21 -5.98
C ASN A 469 -26.39 -0.73 -6.02
N GLU A 470 -25.91 -0.21 -4.90
CA GLU A 470 -25.48 1.18 -4.70
C GLU A 470 -24.18 1.46 -5.46
N TRP A 471 -23.24 0.51 -5.43
CA TRP A 471 -22.02 0.60 -6.24
C TRP A 471 -22.35 0.54 -7.73
N LEU A 472 -23.20 -0.40 -8.18
CA LEU A 472 -23.64 -0.48 -9.57
C LEU A 472 -24.38 0.79 -10.03
N GLN A 473 -25.24 1.37 -9.19
CA GLN A 473 -25.91 2.64 -9.47
C GLN A 473 -24.97 3.86 -9.50
N SER A 474 -23.70 3.71 -9.10
CA SER A 474 -22.68 4.75 -9.16
C SER A 474 -21.92 4.82 -10.49
N PHE A 475 -22.30 4.03 -11.51
CA PHE A 475 -21.72 4.04 -12.85
C PHE A 475 -22.79 3.98 -13.96
N ASN A 476 -22.41 4.39 -15.17
CA ASN A 476 -23.11 4.00 -16.40
C ASN A 476 -22.41 2.75 -16.97
N HIS A 477 -23.16 1.72 -17.33
CA HIS A 477 -22.58 0.45 -17.79
C HIS A 477 -22.63 0.33 -19.32
N VAL A 478 -21.50 -0.01 -19.94
CA VAL A 478 -21.42 -0.37 -21.36
C VAL A 478 -21.18 -1.87 -21.45
N ILE A 479 -22.15 -2.61 -21.97
CA ILE A 479 -22.08 -4.06 -22.11
C ILE A 479 -21.56 -4.35 -23.52
N LEU A 480 -20.26 -4.57 -23.64
CA LEU A 480 -19.59 -4.78 -24.93
C LEU A 480 -19.59 -6.26 -25.29
N VAL A 481 -20.52 -6.63 -26.17
CA VAL A 481 -20.66 -7.99 -26.69
C VAL A 481 -20.03 -8.11 -28.07
N ARG A 482 -19.91 -9.35 -28.55
CA ARG A 482 -19.42 -9.69 -29.89
C ARG A 482 -19.98 -11.05 -30.28
N ASN A 483 -20.12 -11.33 -31.59
CA ASN A 483 -20.49 -12.67 -32.06
C ASN A 483 -19.61 -13.77 -31.38
N PRO A 484 -20.21 -14.75 -30.68
CA PRO A 484 -19.47 -15.78 -29.95
C PRO A 484 -18.49 -16.57 -30.82
N SER A 485 -18.83 -16.83 -32.09
CA SER A 485 -17.97 -17.56 -33.01
C SER A 485 -16.65 -16.82 -33.25
N ASP A 486 -16.70 -15.51 -33.47
CA ASP A 486 -15.52 -14.69 -33.71
C ASP A 486 -14.73 -14.38 -32.43
N ALA A 487 -15.42 -14.25 -31.29
CA ALA A 487 -14.81 -14.05 -29.98
C ALA A 487 -14.03 -15.29 -29.52
N LEU A 488 -14.70 -16.45 -29.42
CA LEU A 488 -14.12 -17.68 -28.86
C LEU A 488 -13.08 -18.31 -29.78
N LYS A 489 -13.28 -18.30 -31.11
CA LYS A 489 -12.21 -18.68 -32.06
C LYS A 489 -11.00 -17.75 -31.95
N SER A 490 -11.19 -16.47 -31.64
CA SER A 490 -10.07 -15.56 -31.35
C SER A 490 -9.45 -15.78 -29.98
N PHE A 491 -10.17 -16.30 -29.00
CA PHE A 491 -9.63 -16.62 -27.67
C PHE A 491 -8.69 -17.82 -27.79
N TYR A 492 -9.20 -18.93 -28.34
CA TYR A 492 -8.43 -20.15 -28.61
C TYR A 492 -7.16 -19.90 -29.46
N ARG A 493 -7.27 -19.14 -30.56
CA ARG A 493 -6.10 -18.80 -31.41
C ARG A 493 -5.02 -17.97 -30.69
N ILE A 494 -5.37 -17.18 -29.68
CA ILE A 494 -4.38 -16.39 -28.92
C ILE A 494 -3.82 -17.24 -27.78
N GLY A 495 -4.63 -18.09 -27.15
CA GLY A 495 -4.19 -19.13 -26.22
C GLY A 495 -3.12 -20.05 -26.81
N LEU A 496 -3.29 -20.49 -28.07
CA LEU A 496 -2.30 -21.24 -28.84
C LEU A 496 -0.99 -20.48 -29.12
N ASN A 497 -1.02 -19.14 -29.16
CA ASN A 497 0.10 -18.30 -29.55
C ASN A 497 0.75 -17.54 -28.38
N ASN A 498 0.30 -17.75 -27.15
CA ASN A 498 0.81 -17.03 -25.98
C ASN A 498 2.16 -17.60 -25.51
N ARG A 499 3.23 -17.15 -26.19
CA ARG A 499 4.63 -17.55 -25.93
C ARG A 499 5.13 -17.27 -24.51
N VAL A 500 4.40 -16.52 -23.69
CA VAL A 500 4.77 -16.22 -22.29
C VAL A 500 4.41 -17.38 -21.35
N ALA A 501 3.43 -18.22 -21.71
CA ALA A 501 2.88 -19.27 -20.85
C ALA A 501 3.40 -20.69 -21.16
N GLU A 502 4.20 -20.86 -22.22
CA GLU A 502 4.71 -22.14 -22.78
C GLU A 502 3.66 -23.27 -22.99
N SER A 503 2.36 -22.95 -22.90
CA SER A 503 1.26 -23.91 -22.86
C SER A 503 0.00 -23.34 -23.52
N LEU A 504 -0.84 -24.24 -24.04
CA LEU A 504 -2.17 -23.88 -24.53
C LEU A 504 -3.06 -23.49 -23.35
N TYR A 505 -3.53 -22.24 -23.35
CA TYR A 505 -4.52 -21.76 -22.39
C TYR A 505 -5.81 -21.34 -23.10
N PHE A 506 -6.91 -22.02 -22.78
CA PHE A 506 -8.27 -21.69 -23.18
C PHE A 506 -9.20 -22.21 -22.07
N ASP A 507 -10.10 -21.36 -21.58
CA ASP A 507 -11.08 -21.71 -20.55
C ASP A 507 -12.46 -21.17 -20.97
N PRO A 508 -13.44 -22.03 -21.32
CA PRO A 508 -14.78 -21.59 -21.69
C PRO A 508 -15.52 -20.76 -20.62
N SER A 509 -15.20 -20.94 -19.34
CA SER A 509 -15.84 -20.19 -18.24
C SER A 509 -15.40 -18.72 -18.23
N GLU A 510 -14.16 -18.43 -18.64
CA GLU A 510 -13.64 -17.06 -18.76
C GLU A 510 -14.11 -16.35 -20.06
N SER A 511 -15.14 -16.86 -20.74
CA SER A 511 -15.72 -16.25 -21.93
C SER A 511 -16.54 -14.98 -21.65
N GLY A 512 -17.22 -14.91 -20.50
CA GLY A 512 -17.95 -13.73 -20.01
C GLY A 512 -19.36 -13.53 -20.58
N PHE A 513 -19.87 -14.42 -21.45
CA PHE A 513 -21.16 -14.23 -22.12
C PHE A 513 -22.36 -14.37 -21.18
N LYS A 514 -22.36 -15.39 -20.32
CA LYS A 514 -23.38 -15.60 -19.29
C LYS A 514 -23.37 -14.45 -18.28
N GLU A 515 -22.19 -13.90 -18.02
CA GLU A 515 -21.97 -12.86 -17.04
C GLU A 515 -22.41 -11.50 -17.57
N CYS A 516 -22.23 -11.20 -18.86
CA CYS A 516 -22.88 -10.05 -19.51
C CYS A 516 -24.41 -10.10 -19.34
N GLN A 517 -25.04 -11.28 -19.50
CA GLN A 517 -26.46 -11.45 -19.21
C GLN A 517 -26.77 -11.24 -17.71
N LYS A 518 -26.04 -11.87 -16.80
CA LYS A 518 -26.18 -11.74 -15.33
C LYS A 518 -26.05 -10.28 -14.85
N ILE A 519 -25.15 -9.50 -15.46
CA ILE A 519 -24.98 -8.06 -15.23
C ILE A 519 -26.22 -7.32 -15.71
N VAL A 520 -26.64 -7.52 -16.97
CA VAL A 520 -27.84 -6.87 -17.53
C VAL A 520 -29.11 -7.20 -16.73
N GLU A 521 -29.32 -8.43 -16.31
CA GLU A 521 -30.46 -8.84 -15.46
C GLU A 521 -30.42 -8.18 -14.08
N THR A 522 -29.22 -7.99 -13.51
CA THR A 522 -29.03 -7.30 -12.23
C THR A 522 -29.26 -5.79 -12.40
N LEU A 523 -28.85 -5.19 -13.53
CA LEU A 523 -29.10 -3.78 -13.83
C LEU A 523 -30.58 -3.52 -14.15
N ASP A 524 -31.25 -4.40 -14.91
CA ASP A 524 -32.70 -4.37 -15.14
C ASP A 524 -33.47 -4.37 -13.79
N SER A 525 -33.07 -5.23 -12.84
CA SER A 525 -33.78 -5.36 -11.55
C SER A 525 -33.61 -4.14 -10.63
N ILE A 526 -32.45 -3.48 -10.64
CA ILE A 526 -32.18 -2.27 -9.83
C ILE A 526 -32.44 -0.95 -10.58
N LYS A 527 -32.95 -1.03 -11.82
CA LYS A 527 -33.10 0.11 -12.76
C LYS A 527 -31.77 0.86 -13.01
N GLY A 528 -30.67 0.11 -12.96
CA GLY A 528 -29.32 0.59 -13.27
C GLY A 528 -29.19 0.96 -14.75
N LYS A 529 -28.41 1.99 -15.05
CA LYS A 529 -28.32 2.57 -16.39
C LYS A 529 -27.25 1.86 -17.22
N TYR A 530 -27.68 1.18 -18.29
CA TYR A 530 -26.77 0.49 -19.22
C TYR A 530 -27.06 0.80 -20.69
N MET A 531 -26.07 0.50 -21.54
CA MET A 531 -26.13 0.48 -23.00
C MET A 531 -25.43 -0.82 -23.46
N VAL A 532 -26.05 -1.57 -24.36
CA VAL A 532 -25.38 -2.69 -25.04
C VAL A 532 -24.73 -2.17 -26.32
N VAL A 533 -23.52 -2.64 -26.65
CA VAL A 533 -22.80 -2.33 -27.89
C VAL A 533 -22.27 -3.63 -28.46
N ASP A 534 -22.50 -3.90 -29.75
CA ASP A 534 -21.82 -5.00 -30.43
C ASP A 534 -20.50 -4.51 -31.08
N ALA A 535 -19.43 -5.22 -30.77
CA ALA A 535 -18.09 -4.85 -31.17
C ALA A 535 -17.81 -4.98 -32.68
N ASP A 536 -18.61 -5.71 -33.45
CA ASP A 536 -18.48 -5.81 -34.92
C ASP A 536 -19.48 -4.88 -35.64
N ILE A 537 -20.75 -4.92 -35.25
CA ILE A 537 -21.87 -4.22 -35.90
C ILE A 537 -21.84 -2.72 -35.60
N ASP A 538 -21.46 -2.31 -34.40
CA ASP A 538 -21.37 -0.90 -34.03
C ASP A 538 -19.92 -0.42 -34.15
N LEU A 539 -19.08 -0.81 -33.19
CA LEU A 539 -17.79 -0.16 -32.94
C LEU A 539 -16.81 -0.25 -34.12
N MET A 540 -16.76 -1.38 -34.83
CA MET A 540 -15.86 -1.55 -35.98
C MET A 540 -16.48 -1.15 -37.32
N SER A 541 -17.77 -0.84 -37.35
CA SER A 541 -18.48 -0.43 -38.58
C SER A 541 -18.73 1.07 -38.64
N ASN A 542 -18.97 1.74 -37.50
CA ASN A 542 -19.06 3.20 -37.41
C ASN A 542 -18.45 3.75 -36.10
N PRO A 543 -17.13 3.62 -35.89
CA PRO A 543 -16.46 3.96 -34.62
C PRO A 543 -16.69 5.40 -34.15
N GLU A 544 -16.73 6.40 -35.05
CA GLU A 544 -16.96 7.79 -34.64
C GLU A 544 -18.36 7.99 -34.05
N GLU A 545 -19.37 7.33 -34.62
CA GLU A 545 -20.75 7.46 -34.14
C GLU A 545 -20.99 6.63 -32.87
N THR A 546 -20.47 5.40 -32.79
CA THR A 546 -20.54 4.58 -31.57
C THR A 546 -19.86 5.29 -30.39
N LEU A 547 -18.70 5.91 -30.59
CA LEU A 547 -18.04 6.70 -29.55
C LEU A 547 -18.85 7.91 -29.11
N LYS A 548 -19.46 8.66 -30.05
CA LYS A 548 -20.38 9.77 -29.69
C LYS A 548 -21.56 9.29 -28.85
N GLN A 549 -22.15 8.15 -29.22
CA GLN A 549 -23.29 7.57 -28.51
C GLN A 549 -22.93 7.12 -27.09
N VAL A 550 -21.80 6.41 -26.91
CA VAL A 550 -21.30 6.03 -25.57
C VAL A 550 -20.94 7.27 -24.73
N CYS A 551 -20.28 8.28 -25.33
CA CYS A 551 -19.99 9.55 -24.68
C CYS A 551 -21.26 10.27 -24.21
N ALA A 552 -22.24 10.46 -25.10
CA ALA A 552 -23.51 11.11 -24.78
C ALA A 552 -24.31 10.33 -23.72
N PHE A 553 -24.35 9.01 -23.82
CA PHE A 553 -24.94 8.12 -22.83
C PHE A 553 -24.31 8.29 -21.43
N ALA A 554 -22.98 8.42 -21.35
CA ALA A 554 -22.25 8.62 -20.10
C ALA A 554 -22.25 10.07 -19.57
N SER A 555 -22.85 11.02 -20.29
CA SER A 555 -22.72 12.47 -20.05
C SER A 555 -21.27 13.00 -20.16
N ILE A 556 -20.44 12.35 -20.99
CA ILE A 556 -19.06 12.74 -21.30
C ILE A 556 -19.04 13.48 -22.66
N PRO A 557 -18.35 14.63 -22.80
CA PRO A 557 -18.14 15.25 -24.10
C PRO A 557 -17.32 14.36 -25.04
N PHE A 558 -17.79 14.13 -26.26
CA PHE A 558 -17.00 13.44 -27.28
C PHE A 558 -15.76 14.26 -27.68
N ASN A 559 -14.61 13.59 -27.86
CA ASN A 559 -13.38 14.21 -28.33
C ASN A 559 -12.84 13.48 -29.57
N ARG A 560 -12.57 14.22 -30.66
CA ARG A 560 -12.10 13.65 -31.93
C ARG A 560 -10.77 12.89 -31.82
N ASN A 561 -9.94 13.19 -30.82
CA ASN A 561 -8.70 12.47 -30.56
C ASN A 561 -8.94 10.97 -30.26
N MET A 562 -10.12 10.60 -29.78
CA MET A 562 -10.49 9.19 -29.51
C MET A 562 -10.49 8.31 -30.76
N LEU A 563 -10.39 8.88 -31.96
CA LEU A 563 -10.38 8.14 -33.24
C LEU A 563 -9.00 7.68 -33.70
N SER A 564 -7.92 8.22 -33.13
CA SER A 564 -6.55 8.03 -33.63
C SER A 564 -5.53 8.07 -32.50
N TRP A 565 -4.55 7.17 -32.52
CA TRP A 565 -3.54 7.03 -31.49
C TRP A 565 -2.21 6.52 -32.05
N GLU A 566 -1.14 6.75 -31.30
CA GLU A 566 0.16 6.14 -31.54
C GLU A 566 0.12 4.63 -31.25
N ALA A 567 0.80 3.80 -32.06
CA ALA A 567 0.96 2.37 -31.80
C ALA A 567 2.06 2.16 -30.74
N LYS A 568 1.66 1.73 -29.54
CA LYS A 568 2.55 1.44 -28.39
C LYS A 568 1.83 0.66 -27.29
N GLU A 569 2.59 -0.01 -26.44
CA GLU A 569 2.10 -0.58 -25.18
C GLU A 569 1.78 0.54 -24.15
N LEU A 570 0.82 0.30 -23.26
CA LEU A 570 0.57 1.13 -22.07
C LEU A 570 1.05 0.39 -20.82
N ASP A 571 1.53 1.11 -19.80
CA ASP A 571 2.02 0.50 -18.56
C ASP A 571 0.99 -0.38 -17.84
N SER A 572 -0.30 -0.02 -17.93
CA SER A 572 -1.41 -0.82 -17.41
C SER A 572 -1.58 -2.17 -18.10
N TRP A 573 -1.25 -2.27 -19.40
CA TRP A 573 -1.41 -3.50 -20.20
C TRP A 573 -0.29 -4.52 -19.94
N LYS A 574 0.80 -4.13 -19.27
CA LYS A 574 1.98 -4.98 -19.05
C LYS A 574 1.67 -6.24 -18.24
N LYS A 575 0.67 -6.18 -17.35
CA LYS A 575 0.13 -7.32 -16.58
C LYS A 575 -0.44 -8.44 -17.45
N PHE A 576 -0.87 -8.14 -18.67
CA PHE A 576 -1.53 -9.06 -19.59
C PHE A 576 -0.85 -9.07 -20.98
N ARG A 577 0.49 -9.06 -21.01
CA ARG A 577 1.27 -9.23 -22.24
C ARG A 577 0.94 -10.56 -22.94
N GLY A 578 1.12 -10.58 -24.26
CA GLY A 578 0.66 -11.67 -25.13
C GLY A 578 -0.80 -11.50 -25.60
N TRP A 579 -1.71 -11.03 -24.75
CA TRP A 579 -3.13 -10.89 -25.07
C TRP A 579 -3.47 -9.67 -25.93
N HIS A 580 -2.67 -8.60 -25.84
CA HIS A 580 -3.02 -7.27 -26.34
C HIS A 580 -2.28 -6.81 -27.62
N THR A 581 -1.54 -7.71 -28.27
CA THR A 581 -0.70 -7.44 -29.47
C THR A 581 -1.42 -6.67 -30.58
N ASP A 582 -2.68 -7.02 -30.88
CA ASP A 582 -3.49 -6.36 -31.91
C ASP A 582 -3.78 -4.88 -31.56
N ALA A 583 -4.05 -4.59 -30.28
CA ALA A 583 -4.34 -3.25 -29.78
C ALA A 583 -3.06 -2.40 -29.68
N ILE A 584 -1.95 -3.00 -29.23
CA ILE A 584 -0.62 -2.37 -29.14
C ILE A 584 -0.17 -1.83 -30.51
N ASN A 585 -0.32 -2.63 -31.56
CA ASN A 585 0.10 -2.28 -32.92
C ASN A 585 -0.94 -1.44 -33.70
N SER A 586 -2.12 -1.18 -33.13
CA SER A 586 -3.16 -0.39 -33.76
C SER A 586 -2.88 1.12 -33.69
N THR A 587 -3.44 1.87 -34.63
CA THR A 587 -3.37 3.36 -34.69
C THR A 587 -4.73 4.05 -34.68
N CYS A 588 -5.80 3.28 -34.83
CA CYS A 588 -7.20 3.71 -34.91
C CYS A 588 -8.06 2.44 -35.06
N PHE A 589 -9.39 2.57 -34.98
CA PHE A 589 -10.29 1.49 -35.38
C PHE A 589 -10.17 1.23 -36.89
N LYS A 590 -9.65 0.04 -37.23
CA LYS A 590 -9.60 -0.49 -38.60
C LYS A 590 -10.14 -1.91 -38.57
N GLN A 591 -11.10 -2.20 -39.46
CA GLN A 591 -11.51 -3.58 -39.69
C GLN A 591 -10.25 -4.41 -39.99
N PRO A 592 -10.06 -5.59 -39.35
CA PRO A 592 -8.91 -6.42 -39.64
C PRO A 592 -8.84 -6.71 -41.12
N SER A 593 -7.67 -6.53 -41.73
CA SER A 593 -7.40 -7.12 -43.03
C SER A 593 -7.67 -8.62 -42.92
N ARG A 594 -8.64 -9.14 -43.68
CA ARG A 594 -8.78 -10.59 -43.87
C ARG A 594 -7.54 -11.07 -44.60
N SER A 595 -6.51 -11.43 -43.84
CA SER A 595 -5.65 -12.54 -44.23
C SER A 595 -6.57 -13.71 -44.59
N ALA A 596 -6.24 -14.43 -45.65
CA ALA A 596 -7.01 -15.60 -46.07
C ALA A 596 -7.27 -16.49 -44.86
N SER A 597 -8.52 -16.93 -44.70
CA SER A 597 -9.01 -17.52 -43.46
C SER A 597 -8.07 -18.63 -43.02
N PHE A 598 -7.50 -18.49 -41.81
CA PHE A 598 -6.70 -19.54 -41.20
C PHE A 598 -7.68 -20.60 -40.70
N GLU A 599 -8.13 -21.44 -41.64
CA GLU A 599 -9.12 -22.51 -41.47
C GLU A 599 -8.49 -23.68 -40.73
N MET A 600 -8.17 -23.41 -39.47
CA MET A 600 -7.95 -24.37 -38.43
C MET A 600 -9.29 -25.01 -38.05
N GLU A 601 -9.33 -26.33 -38.00
CA GLU A 601 -10.41 -27.07 -37.36
C GLU A 601 -10.37 -26.79 -35.85
N TYR A 602 -11.47 -26.32 -35.27
CA TYR A 602 -11.54 -25.98 -33.85
C TYR A 602 -11.99 -27.22 -33.05
N PRO A 603 -11.38 -27.50 -31.88
CA PRO A 603 -11.77 -28.64 -31.07
C PRO A 603 -13.21 -28.48 -30.56
N LYS A 604 -13.87 -29.60 -30.27
CA LYS A 604 -15.28 -29.67 -29.86
C LYS A 604 -15.61 -28.66 -28.74
N GLU A 605 -14.74 -28.55 -27.74
CA GLU A 605 -14.88 -27.61 -26.61
C GLU A 605 -15.08 -26.14 -27.04
N VAL A 606 -14.38 -25.68 -28.08
CA VAL A 606 -14.55 -24.32 -28.62
C VAL A 606 -15.90 -24.18 -29.32
N LEU A 607 -16.39 -25.24 -29.98
CA LEU A 607 -17.70 -25.24 -30.65
C LEU A 607 -18.85 -25.29 -29.63
N ASP A 608 -18.73 -26.14 -28.61
CA ASP A 608 -19.66 -26.24 -27.49
C ASP A 608 -19.80 -24.89 -26.77
N ALA A 609 -18.67 -24.21 -26.50
CA ALA A 609 -18.66 -22.88 -25.90
C ALA A 609 -19.33 -21.81 -26.79
N ILE A 610 -19.24 -21.93 -28.12
CA ILE A 610 -19.91 -21.01 -29.06
C ILE A 610 -21.43 -21.21 -29.04
N GLU A 611 -21.89 -22.46 -28.96
CA GLU A 611 -23.31 -22.78 -28.83
C GLU A 611 -23.87 -22.33 -27.48
N GLU A 612 -23.14 -22.56 -26.38
CA GLU A 612 -23.54 -22.16 -25.03
C GLU A 612 -23.57 -20.63 -24.83
N ALA A 613 -22.66 -19.89 -25.48
CA ALA A 613 -22.63 -18.43 -25.43
C ALA A 613 -23.72 -17.73 -26.28
N MET A 614 -24.26 -18.42 -27.30
CA MET A 614 -25.18 -17.81 -28.27
C MET A 614 -26.51 -17.30 -27.67
N PRO A 615 -27.16 -17.99 -26.70
CA PRO A 615 -28.35 -17.47 -26.02
C PRO A 615 -28.09 -16.15 -25.28
N SER A 616 -27.01 -16.05 -24.50
CA SER A 616 -26.70 -14.85 -23.71
C SER A 616 -26.23 -13.69 -24.58
N TYR A 617 -25.48 -13.95 -25.65
CA TYR A 617 -25.23 -12.96 -26.71
C TYR A 617 -26.54 -12.43 -27.31
N THR A 618 -27.46 -13.33 -27.68
CA THR A 618 -28.76 -12.97 -28.27
C THR A 618 -29.66 -12.21 -27.28
N PHE A 619 -29.58 -12.52 -25.98
CA PHE A 619 -30.27 -11.81 -24.91
C PHE A 619 -29.78 -10.36 -24.77
N CYS A 620 -28.47 -10.13 -24.86
CA CYS A 620 -27.88 -8.80 -24.82
C CYS A 620 -28.20 -8.02 -26.11
N LEU A 621 -28.05 -8.64 -27.29
CA LEU A 621 -28.30 -8.00 -28.58
C LEU A 621 -29.76 -7.53 -28.76
N LYS A 622 -30.73 -8.13 -28.06
CA LYS A 622 -32.13 -7.68 -27.99
C LYS A 622 -32.35 -6.41 -27.13
N ARG A 623 -31.32 -5.91 -26.46
CA ARG A 623 -31.30 -4.69 -25.63
C ARG A 623 -30.31 -3.64 -26.14
N ARG A 624 -29.91 -3.76 -27.42
CA ARG A 624 -29.04 -2.83 -28.16
C ARG A 624 -29.87 -2.03 -29.17
#